data_AF-A0A9P1G757-F1
#
_entry.id   AF-A0A9P1G757-F1
#
_cell.length_a   1.000
_cell.length_b   1.000
_cell.length_c   1.000
_cell.angle_alpha   90.00
_cell.angle_beta   90.00
_cell.angle_gamma   90.00
#
_symmetry.space_group_name_H-M   'P 1'
#
loop_
_entity.id
_entity.type
_entity.pdbx_description
1 polymer ?
#
loop_
_entity_poly.entity_id
_entity_poly.type
_entity_poly.pdbx_seq_one_letter_code
_entity_poly.pdbx_strand_id
1 'polypeptide(L)'
;MPIGAFALRFNNARLEKLTNRVMCLAGIALVLLFMRLAVGLLIPSHLMQEFHSQTDGFTAPGLTIGLPGLALMFGLIVPVCGYCGAKYNNRLAVGFFAWCNCLIGCLQVLLLILCILGLLAMGSVVERCKPGEAHRDVDLLHACNEIMQGCKYMKSSNFDLAKYEGCYDYMSSEMSPVMGFLGLCAALSCCVGCLAFGSCCWGRELHSAMDYQELCIESSDDA
;
A
#
# COMPACT_ATOMS: atom_id res chain seq x y z
N MET A 1 11.64 -37.55 4.60
CA MET A 1 12.32 -36.27 4.88
C MET A 1 11.45 -35.17 4.31
N PRO A 2 10.97 -34.20 5.10
CA PRO A 2 10.24 -33.08 4.53
C PRO A 2 11.22 -32.25 3.70
N ILE A 3 11.02 -32.24 2.39
CA ILE A 3 11.76 -31.37 1.47
C ILE A 3 11.08 -30.01 1.61
N GLY A 4 11.57 -29.18 2.52
CA GLY A 4 11.18 -27.77 2.56
C GLY A 4 11.57 -27.11 1.23
N ALA A 5 10.72 -26.22 0.72
CA ALA A 5 10.95 -25.50 -0.54
C ALA A 5 12.25 -24.69 -0.57
N PHE A 6 12.89 -24.51 0.59
CA PHE A 6 14.20 -23.90 0.75
C PHE A 6 15.11 -24.87 1.52
N ALA A 7 16.10 -25.45 0.83
CA ALA A 7 17.10 -26.34 1.44
C ALA A 7 18.12 -25.54 2.27
N LEU A 8 17.65 -24.94 3.36
CA LEU A 8 18.49 -24.28 4.36
C LEU A 8 18.90 -25.31 5.40
N ARG A 9 20.21 -25.56 5.55
CA ARG A 9 20.73 -26.36 6.67
C ARG A 9 20.71 -25.51 7.93
N PHE A 10 19.63 -25.60 8.70
CA PHE A 10 19.58 -25.03 10.04
C PHE A 10 20.03 -26.06 11.07
N ASN A 11 20.84 -25.64 12.03
CA ASN A 11 21.15 -26.45 13.22
C ASN A 11 19.92 -26.64 14.13
N ASN A 12 18.85 -25.86 13.91
CA ASN A 12 17.65 -25.86 14.74
C ASN A 12 16.37 -25.97 13.89
N ALA A 13 15.61 -27.06 14.07
CA ALA A 13 14.33 -27.28 13.37
C ALA A 13 13.27 -26.20 13.67
N ARG A 14 13.40 -25.51 14.81
CA ARG A 14 12.54 -24.38 15.19
C ARG A 14 12.80 -23.15 14.30
N LEU A 15 14.06 -22.86 14.00
CA LEU A 15 14.44 -21.75 13.10
C LEU A 15 13.93 -22.00 11.69
N GLU A 16 14.09 -23.22 11.17
CA GLU A 16 13.62 -23.60 9.84
C GLU A 16 12.11 -23.34 9.65
N LYS A 17 11.29 -23.78 10.62
CA LYS A 17 9.84 -23.55 10.59
C LYS A 17 9.51 -22.05 10.65
N LEU A 18 10.25 -21.28 11.44
CA LEU A 18 10.03 -19.84 11.57
C LEU A 18 10.38 -19.10 10.28
N THR A 19 11.55 -19.39 9.68
CA THR A 19 11.98 -18.78 8.42
C THR A 19 11.01 -19.11 7.27
N ASN A 20 10.54 -20.35 7.17
CA ASN A 20 9.56 -20.73 6.14
C ASN A 20 8.24 -19.95 6.30
N ARG A 21 7.74 -19.77 7.53
CA ARG A 21 6.54 -18.97 7.78
C ARG A 21 6.76 -17.51 7.38
N VAL A 22 7.87 -16.92 7.79
CA VAL A 22 8.23 -15.53 7.50
C VAL A 22 8.34 -15.28 5.99
N MET A 23 9.02 -16.16 5.25
CA MET A 23 9.15 -16.06 3.79
C MET A 23 7.80 -16.22 3.09
N CYS A 24 6.94 -17.10 3.58
CA CYS A 24 5.60 -17.28 3.04
C CYS A 24 4.73 -16.03 3.23
N LEU A 25 4.71 -15.44 4.44
CA LEU A 25 3.98 -14.20 4.69
C LEU A 25 4.50 -13.04 3.85
N ALA A 26 5.82 -12.90 3.72
CA ALA A 26 6.44 -11.87 2.90
C ALA A 26 6.09 -12.04 1.41
N GLY A 27 6.07 -13.29 0.91
CA GLY A 27 5.62 -13.62 -0.44
C GLY A 27 4.15 -13.26 -0.67
N ILE A 28 3.26 -13.58 0.27
CA ILE A 28 1.85 -13.19 0.20
C ILE A 28 1.70 -11.67 0.17
N ALA A 29 2.41 -10.96 1.05
CA ALA A 29 2.39 -9.50 1.08
C ALA A 29 2.85 -8.88 -0.25
N LEU A 30 3.89 -9.45 -0.87
CA LEU A 30 4.37 -9.03 -2.19
C LEU A 30 3.31 -9.25 -3.27
N VAL A 31 2.64 -10.40 -3.28
CA VAL A 31 1.54 -10.69 -4.24
C VAL A 31 0.39 -9.70 -4.08
N LEU A 32 0.01 -9.36 -2.85
CA LEU A 32 -1.05 -8.37 -2.60
C LEU A 32 -0.64 -6.96 -3.06
N LEU A 33 0.64 -6.59 -2.90
CA LEU A 33 1.17 -5.33 -3.44
C LEU A 33 1.12 -5.30 -4.98
N PHE A 34 1.50 -6.41 -5.64
CA PHE A 34 1.41 -6.53 -7.10
C PHE A 34 -0.04 -6.47 -7.60
N MET A 35 -0.97 -7.15 -6.93
CA MET A 35 -2.38 -7.07 -7.27
C MET A 35 -2.89 -5.63 -7.17
N ARG A 36 -2.52 -4.91 -6.10
CA ARG A 36 -2.89 -3.51 -5.95
C ARG A 36 -2.33 -2.63 -7.07
N LEU A 37 -1.05 -2.83 -7.43
CA LEU A 37 -0.42 -2.09 -8.53
C LEU A 37 -1.10 -2.39 -9.86
N ALA A 38 -1.38 -3.67 -10.14
CA ALA A 38 -2.04 -4.10 -11.36
C ALA A 38 -3.44 -3.49 -11.48
N VAL A 39 -4.23 -3.47 -10.40
CA VAL A 39 -5.54 -2.80 -10.41
C VAL A 39 -5.39 -1.29 -10.62
N GLY A 40 -4.39 -0.66 -10.00
CA GLY A 40 -4.11 0.77 -10.21
C GLY A 40 -3.76 1.11 -11.67
N LEU A 41 -3.08 0.23 -12.38
CA LEU A 41 -2.76 0.38 -13.81
C LEU A 41 -3.97 0.18 -14.73
N LEU A 42 -5.01 -0.52 -14.27
CA LEU A 42 -6.26 -0.70 -15.01
C LEU A 42 -7.21 0.50 -14.87
N ILE A 43 -6.94 1.42 -13.93
CA ILE A 43 -7.70 2.66 -13.82
C ILE A 43 -7.34 3.54 -15.00
N PRO A 44 -8.34 4.05 -15.74
CA PRO A 44 -8.09 4.84 -16.93
C PRO A 44 -7.14 6.02 -16.66
N SER A 45 -6.01 6.04 -17.36
CA SER A 45 -4.96 7.05 -17.22
C SER A 45 -5.42 8.47 -17.60
N HIS A 46 -6.53 8.59 -18.32
CA HIS A 46 -7.09 9.88 -18.74
C HIS A 46 -7.57 10.72 -17.55
N LEU A 47 -8.09 10.10 -16.49
CA LEU A 47 -8.49 10.82 -15.28
C LEU A 47 -7.30 11.48 -14.56
N MET A 48 -6.16 10.80 -14.48
CA MET A 48 -4.98 11.32 -13.77
C MET A 48 -4.29 12.45 -14.54
N GLN A 49 -4.37 12.44 -15.87
CA GLN A 49 -3.65 13.39 -16.72
C GLN A 49 -4.33 14.77 -16.77
N GLU A 50 -5.67 14.84 -16.68
CA GLU A 50 -6.41 16.11 -16.68
C GLU A 50 -6.24 16.92 -15.39
N PHE A 51 -6.06 16.28 -14.23
CA PHE A 51 -5.79 17.01 -12.97
C PHE A 51 -4.37 17.58 -12.86
N HIS A 52 -3.43 17.10 -13.66
CA HIS A 52 -2.01 17.47 -13.56
C HIS A 52 -1.62 18.75 -14.30
N SER A 53 -2.50 19.33 -15.13
CA SER A 53 -2.18 20.55 -15.87
C SER A 53 -2.14 21.83 -15.02
N GLN A 54 -2.33 21.75 -13.71
CA GLN A 54 -2.44 22.92 -12.82
C GLN A 54 -1.44 22.94 -11.64
N THR A 55 -0.58 21.93 -11.49
CA THR A 55 0.44 21.88 -10.43
C THR A 55 1.86 21.87 -11.01
N ASP A 56 2.37 23.05 -11.36
CA ASP A 56 3.70 23.27 -11.97
C ASP A 56 4.93 22.91 -11.09
N GLY A 57 4.75 22.28 -9.93
CA GLY A 57 5.83 22.08 -8.95
C GLY A 57 6.23 20.64 -8.62
N PHE A 58 5.42 19.64 -9.01
CA PHE A 58 5.66 18.23 -8.66
C PHE A 58 5.65 17.40 -9.95
N THR A 59 6.84 17.03 -10.43
CA THR A 59 7.01 16.28 -11.68
C THR A 59 6.34 14.89 -11.59
N ALA A 60 5.15 14.80 -12.19
CA ALA A 60 4.25 13.66 -12.29
C ALA A 60 4.88 12.29 -12.65
N PRO A 61 5.89 12.15 -13.53
CA PRO A 61 6.41 10.82 -13.88
C PRO A 61 7.24 10.19 -12.76
N GLY A 62 7.89 11.01 -11.91
CA GLY A 62 8.73 10.52 -10.82
C GLY A 62 7.92 9.83 -9.72
N LEU A 63 6.73 10.37 -9.40
CA LEU A 63 5.87 9.82 -8.36
C LEU A 63 5.09 8.59 -8.85
N THR A 64 4.62 8.61 -10.09
CA THR A 64 3.80 7.53 -10.67
C THR A 64 4.63 6.29 -11.07
N ILE A 65 5.89 6.46 -11.48
CA ILE A 65 6.75 5.34 -11.90
C ILE A 65 7.81 5.02 -10.84
N GLY A 66 8.38 6.05 -10.19
CA GLY A 66 9.46 5.87 -9.21
C GLY A 66 8.99 5.28 -7.89
N LEU A 67 7.83 5.70 -7.38
CA LEU A 67 7.31 5.21 -6.09
C LEU A 67 6.95 3.71 -6.14
N PRO A 68 6.26 3.20 -7.18
CA PRO A 68 6.04 1.76 -7.33
C PRO A 68 7.35 0.98 -7.52
N GLY A 69 8.30 1.52 -8.28
CA GLY A 69 9.60 0.89 -8.48
C GLY A 69 10.38 0.71 -7.18
N LEU A 70 10.41 1.74 -6.33
CA LEU A 70 11.00 1.64 -5.00
C LEU A 70 10.27 0.63 -4.11
N ALA A 71 8.93 0.63 -4.13
CA ALA A 71 8.13 -0.32 -3.37
C ALA A 71 8.43 -1.77 -3.78
N LEU A 72 8.63 -2.04 -5.08
CA LEU A 72 9.03 -3.35 -5.59
C LEU A 72 10.44 -3.74 -5.13
N MET A 73 11.39 -2.81 -5.19
CA MET A 73 12.76 -3.05 -4.73
C MET A 73 12.80 -3.39 -3.24
N PHE A 74 12.10 -2.62 -2.39
CA PHE A 74 11.99 -2.93 -0.97
C PHE A 74 11.23 -4.24 -0.71
N GLY A 75 10.18 -4.50 -1.50
CA GLY A 75 9.41 -5.75 -1.44
C GLY A 75 10.23 -7.01 -1.72
N LEU A 76 11.35 -6.89 -2.45
CA LEU A 76 12.28 -7.98 -2.73
C LEU A 76 13.47 -8.01 -1.76
N ILE A 77 14.06 -6.85 -1.46
CA ILE A 77 15.24 -6.73 -0.60
C ILE A 77 14.91 -7.18 0.83
N VAL A 78 13.78 -6.75 1.39
CA VAL A 78 13.43 -7.05 2.79
C VAL A 78 13.35 -8.57 3.04
N PRO A 79 12.58 -9.37 2.27
CA PRO A 79 12.57 -10.83 2.44
C PRO A 79 13.96 -11.46 2.28
N VAL A 80 14.77 -10.99 1.32
CA VAL A 80 16.13 -11.49 1.10
C VAL A 80 17.03 -11.22 2.31
N CYS A 81 16.93 -10.03 2.93
CA CYS A 81 17.63 -9.71 4.17
C CYS A 81 17.23 -10.67 5.30
N GLY A 82 15.94 -10.97 5.44
CA GLY A 82 15.46 -11.95 6.42
C GLY A 82 16.01 -13.35 6.18
N TYR A 83 15.97 -13.81 4.92
CA TYR A 83 16.51 -15.12 4.51
C TYR A 83 18.02 -15.23 4.72
N CYS A 84 18.79 -14.28 4.21
CA CYS A 84 20.25 -14.26 4.33
C CYS A 84 20.67 -14.07 5.80
N GLY A 85 19.95 -13.24 6.55
CA GLY A 85 20.16 -13.07 7.99
C GLY A 85 20.01 -14.39 8.75
N ALA A 86 18.93 -15.12 8.50
CA ALA A 86 18.71 -16.44 9.10
C ALA A 86 19.74 -17.48 8.62
N LYS A 87 20.08 -17.49 7.32
CA LYS A 87 21.01 -18.47 6.74
C LYS A 87 22.44 -18.32 7.25
N TYR A 88 22.93 -17.09 7.35
CA TYR A 88 24.32 -16.78 7.70
C TYR A 88 24.46 -16.36 9.17
N ASN A 89 23.43 -16.57 9.99
CA ASN A 89 23.39 -16.13 11.39
C ASN A 89 23.77 -14.65 11.56
N ASN A 90 23.36 -13.79 10.62
CA ASN A 90 23.69 -12.36 10.63
C ASN A 90 22.57 -11.55 11.31
N ARG A 91 22.85 -11.10 12.53
CA ARG A 91 21.93 -10.34 13.38
C ARG A 91 21.46 -9.04 12.74
N LEU A 92 22.37 -8.28 12.12
CA LEU A 92 22.06 -7.00 11.49
C LEU A 92 21.03 -7.16 10.36
N ALA A 93 21.15 -8.23 9.58
CA ALA A 93 20.21 -8.50 8.49
C ALA A 93 18.81 -8.89 8.99
N VAL A 94 18.72 -9.67 10.07
CA VAL A 94 17.44 -10.00 10.72
C VAL A 94 16.83 -8.77 11.40
N GLY A 95 17.65 -7.93 12.04
CA GLY A 95 17.22 -6.67 12.64
C GLY A 95 16.66 -5.70 11.59
N PHE A 96 17.35 -5.55 10.46
CA PHE A 96 16.88 -4.75 9.32
C PHE A 96 15.55 -5.29 8.77
N PHE A 97 15.44 -6.62 8.60
CA PHE A 97 14.19 -7.26 8.21
C PHE A 97 13.02 -6.91 9.15
N ALA A 98 13.21 -7.06 10.46
CA ALA A 98 12.17 -6.78 11.45
C ALA A 98 11.76 -5.30 11.44
N TRP A 99 12.75 -4.40 11.40
CA TRP A 99 12.52 -2.96 11.37
C TRP A 99 11.79 -2.52 10.10
N CYS A 100 12.20 -3.00 8.93
CA CYS A 100 11.53 -2.70 7.67
C CYS A 100 10.07 -3.17 7.66
N ASN A 101 9.78 -4.36 8.18
CA ASN A 101 8.39 -4.84 8.29
C ASN A 101 7.56 -3.98 9.26
N CYS A 102 8.14 -3.53 10.37
CA CYS A 102 7.46 -2.62 11.29
C CYS A 102 7.11 -1.30 10.60
N LEU A 103 8.08 -0.71 9.90
CA LEU A 103 7.89 0.53 9.15
C LEU A 103 6.83 0.35 8.04
N ILE A 104 6.87 -0.75 7.29
CA ILE A 104 5.86 -1.10 6.29
C ILE A 104 4.48 -1.16 6.95
N GLY A 105 4.34 -1.84 8.09
CA GLY A 105 3.10 -1.91 8.85
C GLY A 105 2.55 -0.52 9.18
N CYS A 106 3.38 0.37 9.73
CA CYS A 106 3.02 1.75 10.02
C CYS A 106 2.58 2.53 8.77
N LEU A 107 3.29 2.38 7.65
CA LEU A 107 2.95 3.03 6.39
C LEU A 107 1.63 2.52 5.81
N GLN A 108 1.32 1.23 5.97
CA GLN A 108 0.02 0.67 5.57
C GLN A 108 -1.13 1.26 6.40
N VAL A 109 -0.93 1.50 7.70
CA VAL A 109 -1.93 2.17 8.55
C VAL A 109 -2.15 3.62 8.09
N LEU A 110 -1.07 4.37 7.84
CA LEU A 110 -1.17 5.74 7.32
C LEU A 110 -1.93 5.78 6.00
N LEU A 111 -1.59 4.88 5.08
CA LEU A 111 -2.26 4.76 3.81
C LEU A 111 -3.74 4.39 3.96
N LEU A 112 -4.08 3.48 4.86
CA LEU A 112 -5.47 3.12 5.16
C LEU A 112 -6.27 4.36 5.59
N ILE A 113 -5.70 5.17 6.49
CA ILE A 113 -6.30 6.43 6.94
C ILE A 113 -6.51 7.37 5.75
N LEU A 114 -5.51 7.53 4.89
CA LEU A 114 -5.62 8.38 3.69
C LEU A 114 -6.69 7.87 2.71
N CYS A 115 -6.81 6.56 2.51
CA CYS A 115 -7.86 5.98 1.68
C CYS A 115 -9.26 6.25 2.28
N ILE A 116 -9.42 6.10 3.59
CA ILE A 116 -10.70 6.40 4.29
C ILE A 116 -11.04 7.88 4.15
N LEU A 117 -10.09 8.78 4.40
CA LEU A 117 -10.30 10.22 4.24
C LEU A 117 -10.65 10.58 2.80
N GLY A 118 -9.99 9.96 1.81
CA GLY A 118 -10.31 10.13 0.39
C GLY A 118 -11.72 9.66 0.04
N LEU A 119 -12.14 8.49 0.55
CA LEU A 119 -13.50 7.97 0.37
C LEU A 119 -14.56 8.89 0.98
N LEU A 120 -14.32 9.38 2.20
CA LEU A 120 -15.21 10.33 2.88
C LEU A 120 -15.29 11.67 2.12
N ALA A 121 -14.16 12.20 1.69
CA ALA A 121 -14.10 13.43 0.93
C ALA A 121 -14.87 13.30 -0.39
N MET A 122 -14.59 12.28 -1.20
CA MET A 122 -15.28 12.04 -2.47
C MET A 122 -16.77 11.76 -2.26
N GLY A 123 -17.13 10.94 -1.27
CA GLY A 123 -18.53 10.63 -0.97
C GLY A 123 -19.30 11.89 -0.58
N SER A 124 -18.70 12.75 0.26
CA SER A 124 -19.31 14.02 0.65
C SER A 124 -19.53 14.97 -0.53
N VAL A 125 -18.62 14.99 -1.51
CA VAL A 125 -18.75 15.80 -2.72
C VAL A 125 -19.88 15.29 -3.60
N VAL A 126 -19.95 13.98 -3.84
CA VAL A 126 -21.01 13.36 -4.67
C VAL A 126 -22.40 13.55 -4.05
N GLU A 127 -22.51 13.40 -2.74
CA GLU A 127 -23.77 13.55 -2.03
C GLU A 127 -24.22 15.02 -1.99
N ARG A 128 -23.31 15.93 -1.65
CA ARG A 128 -23.63 17.35 -1.48
C ARG A 128 -23.89 18.10 -2.78
N CYS A 129 -23.30 17.66 -3.90
CA CYS A 129 -23.49 18.30 -5.21
C CYS A 129 -24.53 17.57 -6.07
N LYS A 130 -25.47 16.83 -5.47
CA LYS A 130 -26.50 16.11 -6.20
C LYS A 130 -27.56 17.06 -6.78
N PRO A 131 -27.91 16.96 -8.08
CA PRO A 131 -28.94 17.79 -8.69
C PRO A 131 -30.32 17.56 -8.07
N GLY A 132 -31.07 18.65 -7.89
CA GLY A 132 -32.45 18.62 -7.37
C GLY A 132 -32.58 18.77 -5.85
N GLU A 133 -31.49 18.73 -5.09
CA GLU A 133 -31.53 19.09 -3.68
C GLU A 133 -31.37 20.61 -3.52
N ALA A 134 -32.34 21.23 -2.83
CA ALA A 134 -32.28 22.67 -2.58
C ALA A 134 -31.13 22.98 -1.60
N HIS A 135 -29.97 23.34 -2.14
CA HIS A 135 -28.82 23.77 -1.35
C HIS A 135 -29.19 25.06 -0.62
N ARG A 136 -29.50 24.96 0.68
CA ARG A 136 -29.79 26.11 1.54
C ARG A 136 -28.53 26.87 1.96
N ASP A 137 -27.36 26.28 1.73
CA ASP A 137 -26.08 26.80 2.17
C ASP A 137 -25.31 27.41 0.97
N VAL A 138 -24.97 28.70 1.09
CA VAL A 138 -24.30 29.47 0.03
C VAL A 138 -22.86 29.01 -0.16
N ASP A 139 -22.20 28.56 0.91
CA ASP A 139 -20.81 28.09 0.85
C ASP A 139 -20.73 26.76 0.10
N LEU A 140 -21.74 25.90 0.25
CA LEU A 140 -21.86 24.63 -0.46
C LEU A 140 -22.04 24.83 -1.97
N LEU A 141 -22.85 25.83 -2.35
CA LEU A 141 -23.07 26.19 -3.74
C LEU A 141 -21.77 26.67 -4.41
N HIS A 142 -20.92 27.39 -3.69
CA HIS A 142 -19.63 27.85 -4.21
C HIS A 142 -18.67 26.67 -4.48
N ALA A 143 -18.55 25.72 -3.53
CA ALA A 143 -17.70 24.54 -3.70
C ALA A 143 -18.14 23.67 -4.88
N CYS A 144 -19.45 23.42 -5.05
CA CYS A 144 -19.96 22.69 -6.20
C CYS A 144 -19.75 23.45 -7.53
N ASN A 145 -19.82 24.79 -7.51
CA ASN A 145 -19.54 25.61 -8.69
C ASN A 145 -18.06 25.55 -9.13
N GLU A 146 -17.10 25.45 -8.20
CA GLU A 146 -15.69 25.26 -8.56
C GLU A 146 -15.46 23.92 -9.26
N ILE A 147 -16.10 22.86 -8.75
CA ILE A 147 -16.06 21.53 -9.38
C ILE A 147 -16.69 21.60 -10.79
N MET A 148 -17.80 22.32 -10.95
CA MET A 148 -18.40 22.57 -12.27
C MET A 148 -17.47 23.33 -13.23
N GLN A 149 -16.65 24.25 -12.73
CA GLN A 149 -15.68 24.94 -13.58
C GLN A 149 -14.64 23.97 -14.13
N GLY A 150 -14.25 22.95 -13.35
CA GLY A 150 -13.40 21.85 -13.81
C GLY A 150 -14.01 21.07 -14.98
N CYS A 151 -15.31 20.75 -14.91
CA CYS A 151 -16.02 20.04 -16.00
C CYS A 151 -15.99 20.77 -17.34
N LYS A 152 -15.88 22.11 -17.36
CA LYS A 152 -15.86 22.88 -18.63
C LYS A 152 -14.64 22.58 -19.48
N TYR A 153 -13.55 22.11 -18.87
CA TYR A 153 -12.31 21.79 -19.56
C TYR A 153 -12.24 20.32 -19.99
N MET A 154 -13.14 19.49 -19.47
CA MET A 154 -13.22 18.07 -19.79
C MET A 154 -13.96 17.88 -21.12
N LYS A 155 -13.59 16.83 -21.85
CA LYS A 155 -14.30 16.43 -23.09
C LYS A 155 -14.83 15.03 -22.92
N SER A 156 -16.15 14.89 -22.99
CA SER A 156 -16.81 13.59 -23.04
C SER A 156 -17.81 13.53 -24.20
N SER A 157 -17.80 12.42 -24.93
CA SER A 157 -18.75 12.18 -26.02
C SER A 157 -20.12 11.73 -25.53
N ASN A 158 -20.20 11.26 -24.28
CA ASN A 158 -21.38 10.58 -23.74
C ASN A 158 -22.23 11.48 -22.83
N PHE A 159 -21.69 12.64 -22.42
CA PHE A 159 -22.33 13.53 -21.46
C PHE A 159 -22.38 14.97 -21.97
N ASP A 160 -23.52 15.64 -21.76
CA ASP A 160 -23.70 17.06 -22.04
C ASP A 160 -23.10 17.89 -20.90
N LEU A 161 -21.77 18.08 -20.94
CA LEU A 161 -20.99 18.80 -19.91
C LEU A 161 -21.36 20.30 -19.81
N ALA A 162 -22.14 20.84 -20.75
CA ALA A 162 -22.67 22.20 -20.66
C ALA A 162 -23.78 22.33 -19.61
N LYS A 163 -24.42 21.21 -19.24
CA LYS A 163 -25.47 21.16 -18.20
C LYS A 163 -24.90 20.63 -16.89
N TYR A 164 -25.45 21.13 -15.79
CA TYR A 164 -25.08 20.68 -14.45
C TYR A 164 -25.27 19.18 -14.25
N GLU A 165 -26.43 18.66 -14.66
CA GLU A 165 -26.76 17.23 -14.56
C GLU A 165 -25.77 16.37 -15.34
N GLY A 166 -25.39 16.78 -16.56
CA GLY A 166 -24.42 16.04 -17.37
C GLY A 166 -23.01 16.02 -16.78
N CYS A 167 -22.56 17.13 -16.17
CA CYS A 167 -21.30 17.16 -15.42
C CYS A 167 -21.35 16.31 -14.15
N TYR A 168 -22.46 16.36 -13.40
CA TYR A 168 -22.65 15.53 -12.21
C TYR A 168 -22.65 14.04 -12.55
N ASP A 169 -23.37 13.62 -13.59
CA ASP A 169 -23.45 12.23 -14.02
C ASP A 169 -22.08 11.72 -14.47
N TYR A 170 -21.32 12.51 -15.23
CA TYR A 170 -19.95 12.20 -15.60
C TYR A 170 -19.04 12.07 -14.37
N MET A 171 -19.07 13.04 -13.47
CA MET A 171 -18.29 13.01 -12.24
C MET A 171 -18.64 11.79 -11.39
N SER A 172 -19.93 11.48 -11.23
CA SER A 172 -20.41 10.33 -10.47
C SER A 172 -19.97 9.01 -11.11
N SER A 173 -20.07 8.89 -12.45
CA SER A 173 -19.64 7.70 -13.18
C SER A 173 -18.13 7.46 -13.07
N GLU A 174 -17.33 8.52 -13.12
CA GLU A 174 -15.87 8.44 -13.01
C GLU A 174 -15.39 8.29 -11.56
N MET A 175 -16.11 8.83 -10.58
CA MET A 175 -15.79 8.67 -9.16
C MET A 175 -16.07 7.25 -8.66
N SER A 176 -17.06 6.55 -9.21
CA SER A 176 -17.40 5.18 -8.82
C SER A 176 -16.21 4.19 -8.89
N PRO A 177 -15.48 4.06 -10.02
CA PRO A 177 -14.31 3.17 -10.09
C PRO A 177 -13.17 3.64 -9.18
N VAL A 178 -13.01 4.95 -8.97
CA VAL A 178 -11.99 5.50 -8.05
C VAL A 178 -12.32 5.15 -6.60
N MET A 179 -13.58 5.30 -6.17
CA MET A 179 -14.05 4.87 -4.86
C MET A 179 -13.90 3.36 -4.68
N GLY A 180 -14.25 2.57 -5.70
CA GLY A 180 -14.04 1.12 -5.71
C GLY A 180 -12.57 0.75 -5.53
N PHE A 181 -11.67 1.44 -6.23
CA PHE A 181 -10.22 1.25 -6.08
C PHE A 181 -9.70 1.65 -4.70
N LEU A 182 -10.13 2.80 -4.16
CA LEU A 182 -9.75 3.23 -2.81
C LEU A 182 -10.25 2.24 -1.75
N GLY A 183 -11.46 1.71 -1.90
CA GLY A 183 -12.02 0.65 -1.06
C GLY A 183 -11.19 -0.63 -1.11
N LEU A 184 -10.81 -1.08 -2.32
CA LEU A 184 -9.93 -2.24 -2.49
C LEU A 184 -8.54 -1.98 -1.89
N CYS A 185 -7.97 -0.80 -2.10
CA CYS A 185 -6.70 -0.39 -1.50
C CYS A 185 -6.77 -0.44 0.02
N ALA A 186 -7.83 0.07 0.63
CA ALA A 186 -8.05 0.02 2.07
C ALA A 186 -8.09 -1.43 2.59
N ALA A 187 -8.88 -2.30 1.93
CA ALA A 187 -8.99 -3.71 2.30
C ALA A 187 -7.64 -4.43 2.23
N LEU A 188 -6.91 -4.26 1.13
CA LEU A 188 -5.58 -4.86 0.95
C LEU A 188 -4.55 -4.28 1.93
N SER A 189 -4.59 -2.99 2.23
CA SER A 189 -3.67 -2.34 3.18
C SER A 189 -3.86 -2.88 4.59
N CYS A 190 -5.09 -3.20 5.00
CA CYS A 190 -5.37 -3.87 6.26
C CYS A 190 -4.69 -5.25 6.32
N CYS A 191 -4.89 -6.09 5.30
CA CYS A 191 -4.26 -7.41 5.23
C CYS A 191 -2.73 -7.33 5.25
N VAL A 192 -2.15 -6.46 4.41
CA VAL A 192 -0.68 -6.28 4.34
C VAL A 192 -0.15 -5.71 5.65
N GLY A 193 -0.86 -4.78 6.28
CA GLY A 193 -0.50 -4.23 7.59
C GLY A 193 -0.42 -5.31 8.67
N CYS A 194 -1.46 -6.16 8.79
CA CYS A 194 -1.46 -7.27 9.74
C CYS A 194 -0.30 -8.25 9.49
N LEU A 195 -0.03 -8.59 8.23
CA LEU A 195 1.09 -9.45 7.86
C LEU A 195 2.43 -8.82 8.23
N ALA A 196 2.62 -7.53 7.94
CA ALA A 196 3.84 -6.80 8.25
C ALA A 196 4.10 -6.70 9.76
N PHE A 197 3.07 -6.44 10.56
CA PHE A 197 3.20 -6.47 12.03
C PHE A 197 3.52 -7.88 12.55
N GLY A 198 2.86 -8.91 12.03
CA GLY A 198 3.18 -10.31 12.37
C GLY A 198 4.63 -10.67 12.03
N SER A 199 5.09 -10.29 10.85
CA SER A 199 6.48 -10.45 10.42
C SER A 199 7.48 -9.67 11.28
N CYS A 200 7.11 -8.49 11.77
CA CYS A 200 7.93 -7.73 12.72
C CYS A 200 8.07 -8.46 14.06
N CYS A 201 6.96 -8.94 14.64
CA CYS A 201 6.98 -9.70 15.89
C CYS A 201 7.86 -10.96 15.78
N TRP A 202 7.68 -11.74 14.72
CA TRP A 202 8.50 -12.94 14.49
C TRP A 202 9.96 -12.61 14.15
N GLY A 203 10.22 -11.52 13.43
CA GLY A 203 11.58 -11.05 13.17
C GLY A 203 12.32 -10.67 14.46
N ARG A 204 11.61 -10.03 15.41
CA ARG A 204 12.15 -9.71 16.73
C ARG A 204 12.42 -10.96 17.56
N GLU A 205 11.51 -11.94 17.57
CA GLU A 205 11.74 -13.22 18.24
C GLU A 205 12.94 -13.96 17.65
N LEU A 206 13.09 -13.95 16.33
CA LEU A 206 14.24 -14.54 15.64
C LEU A 206 15.55 -13.85 16.02
N HIS A 207 15.57 -12.51 16.05
CA HIS A 207 16.73 -11.74 16.50
C HIS A 207 17.13 -12.11 17.93
N SER A 208 16.18 -12.11 18.87
CA SER A 208 16.45 -12.48 20.25
C SER A 208 16.95 -13.92 20.38
N ALA A 209 16.40 -14.87 19.61
CA ALA A 209 16.85 -16.26 19.61
C ALA A 209 18.30 -16.42 19.15
N MET A 210 18.74 -15.61 18.18
CA MET A 210 20.14 -15.59 17.73
C MET A 210 21.07 -15.01 18.79
N ASP A 211 20.63 -13.98 19.52
CA ASP A 211 21.39 -13.40 20.63
C ASP A 211 21.68 -14.44 21.73
N TYR A 212 20.69 -15.27 22.06
CA TYR A 212 20.88 -16.35 23.05
C TYR A 212 21.85 -17.43 22.59
N GLN A 213 21.90 -17.77 21.29
CA GLN A 213 22.81 -18.81 20.81
C GLN A 213 24.27 -18.41 20.92
N GLU A 214 24.60 -17.14 20.66
CA GLU A 214 25.99 -16.66 20.74
C GLU A 214 26.50 -16.66 22.18
N LEU A 215 25.67 -16.26 23.14
CA LEU A 215 25.99 -16.32 24.57
C LEU A 215 26.27 -17.74 25.06
N CYS A 216 25.58 -18.75 24.51
CA CYS A 216 25.84 -20.15 24.84
C CYS A 216 27.11 -20.71 24.21
N ILE A 217 27.56 -20.16 23.08
CA ILE A 217 28.80 -20.58 22.43
C ILE A 217 29.98 -19.99 23.22
N GLU A 218 29.94 -18.69 23.55
CA GLU A 218 30.98 -18.04 24.36
C GLU A 218 31.15 -18.72 25.72
N SER A 219 30.06 -19.10 26.40
CA SER A 219 30.16 -19.79 27.69
C SER A 219 30.70 -21.22 27.61
N SER A 220 30.66 -21.84 26.44
CA SER A 220 31.23 -23.18 26.22
C SER A 220 32.72 -23.16 25.87
N ASP A 221 33.21 -22.06 25.31
CA ASP A 221 34.64 -21.88 25.02
C ASP A 221 35.45 -21.56 26.29
N ASP A 222 34.80 -21.03 27.33
CA ASP A 222 35.40 -20.69 28.62
C ASP A 222 35.44 -21.87 29.62
N ALA A 223 34.82 -23.02 29.31
CA ALA A 223 34.66 -24.19 30.19
C ALA A 223 35.59 -25.35 29.82
#